data_AF-A0A9W8I5H0-F1
#
_entry.id   AF-A0A9W8I5H0-F1
#
_cell.length_a   1.000
_cell.length_b   1.000
_cell.length_c   1.000
_cell.angle_alpha   90.00
_cell.angle_beta   90.00
_cell.angle_gamma   90.00
#
_symmetry.space_group_name_H-M   'P 1'
#
loop_
_entity.id
_entity.type
_entity.pdbx_description
1 polymer ?
#
loop_
_entity_poly.entity_id
_entity_poly.type
_entity_poly.pdbx_seq_one_letter_code
_entity_poly.pdbx_strand_id
1 'polypeptide(L)'
;MDETTAPRDEVLRLILCQLSAYGYANLSQAVAAHTKVPMTADSNSRLAELVALGLQSERQRSRRTAEGSTDTDTAMGPVAAGSFGSADTRRGGAKAPDYQLWYKTKHKGVATMAAFSKDGRYIATG
;
A
#
# COMPACT_ATOMS: atom_id res chain seq x y z
N MET A 1 -26.84 5.38 6.85
CA MET A 1 -25.77 5.83 7.76
C MET A 1 -24.49 5.78 6.94
N ASP A 2 -23.89 6.94 6.66
CA ASP A 2 -22.70 7.08 5.82
C ASP A 2 -21.45 6.55 6.54
N GLU A 3 -21.13 5.28 6.32
CA GLU A 3 -20.03 4.56 6.98
C GLU A 3 -18.65 4.82 6.31
N THR A 4 -18.58 5.74 5.35
CA THR A 4 -17.38 6.05 4.55
C THR A 4 -16.70 7.36 4.91
N THR A 5 -17.24 8.14 5.84
CA THR A 5 -16.64 9.43 6.24
C THR A 5 -16.07 9.35 7.65
N ALA A 6 -14.83 9.81 7.82
CA ALA A 6 -14.22 9.91 9.14
C ALA A 6 -15.02 10.87 10.02
N PRO A 7 -15.24 10.57 11.31
CA PRO A 7 -16.00 11.43 12.19
C PRO A 7 -15.34 12.81 12.29
N ARG A 8 -16.16 13.86 12.24
CA ARG A 8 -15.70 15.26 12.21
C ARG A 8 -14.69 15.56 13.31
N ASP A 9 -14.92 15.07 14.52
CA ASP A 9 -14.08 15.34 15.68
C ASP A 9 -12.69 14.68 15.56
N GLU A 10 -12.62 13.52 14.92
CA GLU A 10 -11.33 12.85 14.64
C GLU A 10 -10.52 13.62 13.61
N VAL A 11 -11.17 14.11 12.55
CA VAL A 11 -10.52 14.94 11.54
C VAL A 11 -9.98 16.24 12.17
N LEU A 12 -10.76 16.88 13.03
CA LEU A 12 -10.34 18.09 13.73
C LEU A 12 -9.15 17.84 14.66
N ARG A 13 -9.15 16.71 15.38
CA ARG A 13 -8.01 16.31 16.22
C ARG A 13 -6.74 16.12 15.38
N LEU A 14 -6.86 15.44 14.23
CA LEU A 14 -5.73 15.24 13.31
C LEU A 14 -5.19 16.57 12.76
N ILE A 15 -6.07 17.53 12.43
CA ILE A 15 -5.68 18.88 11.99
C ILE A 15 -4.91 19.60 13.09
N LEU A 16 -5.39 19.55 14.33
CA LEU A 16 -4.74 20.19 15.48
C LEU A 16 -3.33 19.62 15.73
N CYS A 17 -3.19 18.29 15.71
CA CYS A 17 -1.90 17.61 15.82
C CYS A 17 -0.93 17.96 14.67
N GLN A 18 -1.44 18.16 13.46
CA GLN A 18 -0.63 18.50 12.31
C GLN A 18 -0.16 19.96 12.34
N LEU A 19 -1.03 20.88 12.78
CA LEU A 19 -0.68 22.29 12.96
C LEU A 19 0.40 22.47 14.04
N SER A 20 0.31 21.73 15.14
CA SER A 20 1.33 21.74 16.17
C SER A 20 2.65 21.13 15.67
N ALA A 21 2.61 20.06 14.87
CA ALA A 21 3.80 19.47 14.26
C ALA A 21 4.52 20.42 13.27
N TYR A 22 3.79 21.31 12.60
CA TYR A 22 4.37 22.34 11.73
C TYR A 22 4.88 23.59 12.48
N GLY A 23 4.73 23.64 13.80
CA GLY A 23 5.15 24.78 14.63
C GLY A 23 4.11 25.90 14.70
N TYR A 24 2.90 25.72 14.18
CA TYR A 24 1.81 26.70 14.24
C TYR A 24 0.99 26.59 15.54
N ALA A 25 1.68 26.69 16.68
CA ALA A 25 1.06 26.52 18.01
C ALA A 25 -0.12 27.48 18.25
N ASN A 26 0.05 28.77 17.92
CA ASN A 26 -1.00 29.78 18.12
C ASN A 26 -2.28 29.49 17.32
N LEU A 27 -2.13 29.03 16.07
CA LEU A 27 -3.26 28.67 15.22
C LEU A 27 -3.97 27.42 15.75
N SER A 28 -3.20 26.42 16.19
CA SER A 28 -3.77 25.21 16.77
C SER A 28 -4.60 25.52 18.03
N GLN A 29 -4.14 26.43 18.89
CA GLN A 29 -4.88 26.84 20.08
C GLN A 29 -6.17 27.60 19.74
N ALA A 30 -6.13 28.50 18.74
CA ALA A 30 -7.32 29.20 18.27
C ALA A 30 -8.36 28.21 17.70
N VAL A 31 -7.94 27.27 16.86
CA VAL A 31 -8.83 26.26 16.29
C VAL A 31 -9.41 25.35 17.38
N ALA A 32 -8.63 24.96 18.38
CA ALA A 32 -9.13 24.17 19.52
C ALA A 32 -10.22 24.92 20.30
N ALA A 33 -10.02 26.22 20.57
CA ALA A 33 -11.00 27.05 21.26
C ALA A 33 -12.33 27.17 20.48
N HIS A 34 -12.25 27.34 19.16
CA HIS A 34 -13.44 27.46 18.30
C HIS A 34 -14.18 26.13 18.10
N THR A 35 -13.44 25.03 18.03
CA THR A 35 -14.01 23.71 17.75
C THR A 35 -14.44 22.96 18.99
N LYS A 36 -14.04 23.42 20.18
CA LYS A 36 -14.24 22.75 21.48
C LYS A 36 -13.67 21.33 21.54
N VAL A 37 -12.72 21.01 20.65
CA VAL A 37 -11.99 19.75 20.67
C VAL A 37 -10.78 19.90 21.58
N PRO A 38 -10.55 18.98 22.54
CA PRO A 38 -9.42 19.07 23.44
C PRO A 38 -8.12 18.98 22.63
N MET A 39 -7.25 19.97 22.83
CA MET A 39 -5.91 19.96 22.25
C MET A 39 -5.10 18.84 22.91
N THR A 40 -4.81 17.78 22.16
CA THR A 40 -3.87 16.74 22.61
C THR A 40 -2.45 17.26 22.45
N ALA A 41 -1.60 17.10 23.47
CA ALA A 41 -0.22 17.59 23.48
C ALA A 41 0.68 16.93 22.42
N ASP A 42 0.21 15.85 21.80
CA ASP A 42 0.97 15.05 20.85
C ASP A 42 0.92 15.68 19.45
N SER A 43 2.00 16.35 19.06
CA SER A 43 2.26 16.69 17.68
C SER A 43 2.49 15.42 16.86
N ASN A 44 1.75 15.24 15.77
CA ASN A 44 1.91 14.06 14.90
C ASN A 44 1.71 14.42 13.42
N SER A 45 2.39 13.67 12.54
CA SER A 45 2.32 13.79 11.09
C SER A 45 1.29 12.83 10.45
N ARG A 46 0.38 12.27 11.25
CA ARG A 46 -0.52 11.20 10.81
C ARG A 46 -1.47 11.67 9.72
N LEU A 47 -1.92 12.92 9.79
CA LEU A 47 -2.77 13.50 8.77
C LEU A 47 -2.05 13.54 7.41
N ALA A 48 -0.79 13.96 7.37
CA ALA A 48 0.00 13.99 6.14
C ALA A 48 0.16 12.59 5.52
N GLU A 49 0.40 11.55 6.33
CA GLU A 49 0.46 10.16 5.86
C GLU A 49 -0.85 9.69 5.23
N LEU A 50 -1.98 9.94 5.90
CA LEU A 50 -3.30 9.55 5.40
C LEU A 50 -3.65 10.26 4.09
N VAL A 51 -3.32 11.54 3.98
CA VAL A 51 -3.51 12.32 2.75
C VAL A 51 -2.63 11.76 1.61
N ALA A 52 -1.37 11.40 1.89
CA ALA A 52 -0.49 10.78 0.90
C ALA A 52 -1.03 9.43 0.40
N LEU A 53 -1.51 8.58 1.32
CA LEU A 53 -2.15 7.31 0.97
C LEU A 53 -3.43 7.51 0.16
N GLY A 54 -4.26 8.49 0.54
CA GLY A 54 -5.47 8.87 -0.19
C GLY A 54 -5.17 9.27 -1.63
N LEU A 55 -4.21 10.19 -1.82
CA LEU A 55 -3.75 10.65 -3.15
C LEU A 55 -3.19 9.49 -4.00
N GLN A 56 -2.43 8.58 -3.38
CA GLN A 56 -1.90 7.41 -4.08
C GLN A 56 -3.03 6.47 -4.51
N SER A 57 -4.03 6.26 -3.66
CA SER A 57 -5.20 5.43 -3.97
C SER A 57 -6.04 6.02 -5.09
N GLU A 58 -6.21 7.35 -5.12
CA GLU A 58 -6.93 8.06 -6.16
C GLU A 58 -6.22 7.92 -7.51
N ARG A 59 -4.90 8.11 -7.54
CA ARG A 59 -4.08 7.89 -8.75
C ARG A 59 -4.18 6.45 -9.27
N GLN A 60 -4.13 5.46 -8.37
CA GLN A 60 -4.30 4.05 -8.75
C GLN A 60 -5.71 3.78 -9.29
N ARG A 61 -6.75 4.35 -8.68
CA ARG A 61 -8.13 4.20 -9.12
C ARG A 61 -8.34 4.84 -10.49
N SER A 62 -7.84 6.05 -10.70
CA SER A 62 -7.88 6.76 -11.99
C SER A 62 -7.15 6.01 -13.10
N ARG A 63 -6.05 5.32 -12.77
CA ARG A 63 -5.33 4.48 -13.74
C ARG A 63 -6.13 3.22 -14.10
N ARG A 64 -6.80 2.59 -13.13
CA ARG A 64 -7.69 1.44 -13.40
C ARG A 64 -8.91 1.81 -14.25
N THR A 65 -9.48 3.00 -14.08
CA THR A 65 -10.58 3.48 -14.93
C THR A 65 -10.12 3.91 -16.32
N ALA A 66 -8.89 4.40 -16.48
CA ALA A 66 -8.32 4.73 -17.80
C ALA A 66 -7.88 3.49 -18.60
N GLU A 67 -7.49 2.40 -17.93
CA GLU A 67 -7.18 1.10 -18.55
C GLU A 67 -8.45 0.24 -18.81
N GLY A 68 -9.64 0.78 -18.50
CA GLY A 68 -10.96 0.15 -18.71
C GLY A 68 -11.51 0.30 -20.12
N SER A 69 -10.75 -0.12 -21.14
CA SER A 69 -11.26 -0.54 -22.45
C SER A 69 -10.36 -1.63 -23.02
N THR A 70 -10.21 -2.72 -22.27
CA THR A 70 -10.04 -4.05 -22.86
C THR A 70 -10.81 -5.03 -22.00
N ASP A 71 -11.91 -5.47 -22.59
CA ASP A 71 -12.69 -6.63 -22.22
C ASP A 71 -11.75 -7.82 -21.96
N THR A 72 -11.67 -8.28 -20.72
CA THR A 72 -11.28 -9.66 -20.40
C THR A 72 -12.16 -10.14 -19.26
N ASP A 73 -13.35 -10.51 -19.66
CA ASP A 73 -14.15 -11.56 -19.05
C ASP A 73 -13.24 -12.60 -18.39
N THR A 74 -13.19 -12.60 -17.05
CA THR A 74 -12.46 -13.61 -16.28
C THR A 74 -13.32 -14.87 -16.27
N ALA A 75 -13.42 -15.51 -17.44
CA ALA A 75 -13.90 -16.86 -17.55
C ALA A 75 -12.92 -17.76 -16.79
N MET A 76 -13.40 -18.35 -15.70
CA MET A 76 -12.82 -19.53 -15.07
C MET A 76 -12.71 -20.64 -16.11
N GLY A 77 -11.60 -20.67 -16.84
CA GLY A 77 -11.23 -21.77 -17.73
C GLY A 77 -10.72 -22.96 -16.90
N PRO A 78 -11.14 -24.19 -17.19
CA PRO A 78 -10.69 -25.36 -16.46
C PRO A 78 -9.17 -25.54 -16.65
N VAL A 79 -8.47 -25.75 -15.54
CA VAL A 79 -7.04 -26.08 -15.51
C VAL A 79 -6.80 -27.38 -16.27
N ALA A 80 -6.32 -27.26 -17.52
CA ALA A 80 -5.80 -28.38 -18.27
C ALA A 80 -4.48 -28.82 -17.63
N ALA A 81 -4.49 -30.04 -17.10
CA ALA A 81 -3.29 -30.77 -16.74
C ALA A 81 -2.39 -30.96 -17.97
N GLY A 82 -1.10 -30.62 -17.85
CA GLY A 82 -0.08 -31.17 -18.74
C GLY A 82 1.09 -30.25 -19.09
N SER A 83 2.29 -30.79 -18.80
CA SER A 83 3.58 -30.47 -19.42
C SER A 83 4.42 -29.35 -18.78
N PHE A 84 5.30 -29.77 -17.88
CA PHE A 84 6.49 -29.02 -17.46
C PHE A 84 7.50 -29.02 -18.62
N GLY A 85 7.39 -28.04 -19.50
CA GLY A 85 8.31 -27.81 -20.63
C GLY A 85 9.42 -26.83 -20.29
N SER A 86 10.66 -27.26 -20.55
CA SER A 86 11.91 -26.50 -20.41
C SER A 86 12.02 -25.30 -21.37
N ALA A 87 12.45 -24.15 -20.82
CA ALA A 87 13.09 -22.98 -21.47
C ALA A 87 12.29 -22.28 -22.60
N ASP A 88 12.38 -20.97 -22.85
CA ASP A 88 13.48 -20.02 -22.79
C ASP A 88 12.85 -18.62 -22.68
N THR A 89 12.84 -18.02 -21.49
CA THR A 89 12.33 -16.65 -21.35
C THR A 89 13.41 -15.69 -21.83
N ARG A 90 13.48 -15.49 -23.16
CA ARG A 90 14.24 -14.37 -23.76
C ARG A 90 13.57 -13.04 -23.43
N ARG A 91 13.55 -12.66 -22.16
CA ARG A 91 13.35 -11.27 -21.75
C ARG A 91 14.68 -10.57 -21.97
N GLY A 92 14.72 -9.59 -22.87
CA GLY A 92 15.87 -8.72 -23.09
C GLY A 92 16.44 -8.28 -21.74
N GLY A 93 17.61 -8.81 -21.41
CA GLY A 93 18.11 -8.84 -20.04
C GLY A 93 18.55 -7.46 -19.60
N ALA A 94 17.74 -6.79 -18.78
CA ALA A 94 18.33 -5.90 -17.78
C ALA A 94 19.37 -6.72 -17.02
N LYS A 95 20.60 -6.21 -16.90
CA LYS A 95 21.67 -6.88 -16.16
C LYS A 95 21.11 -7.21 -14.77
N ALA A 96 21.02 -8.50 -14.45
CA ALA A 96 20.57 -8.92 -13.13
C ALA A 96 21.48 -8.23 -12.10
N PRO A 97 20.91 -7.59 -11.06
CA PRO A 97 21.71 -7.00 -10.00
C PRO A 97 22.57 -8.09 -9.37
N ASP A 98 23.77 -7.72 -8.93
CA ASP A 98 24.66 -8.64 -8.23
C ASP A 98 24.05 -8.94 -6.85
N TYR A 99 23.51 -10.14 -6.68
CA TYR A 99 22.90 -10.58 -5.43
C TYR A 99 23.81 -11.58 -4.74
N GLN A 100 24.02 -11.39 -3.44
CA GLN A 100 24.75 -12.35 -2.62
C GLN A 100 23.74 -13.32 -1.98
N LEU A 101 23.86 -14.60 -2.28
CA LEU A 101 23.02 -15.64 -1.66
C LEU A 101 23.50 -15.91 -0.24
N TRP A 102 22.75 -15.46 0.77
CA TRP A 102 23.11 -15.64 2.17
C TRP A 102 22.60 -16.96 2.78
N TYR A 103 21.48 -17.46 2.28
CA TYR A 103 20.83 -18.64 2.85
C TYR A 103 20.10 -19.44 1.78
N LYS A 104 20.14 -20.78 1.91
CA LYS A 104 19.45 -21.71 1.01
C LYS A 104 18.74 -22.77 1.85
N THR A 105 17.41 -22.82 1.76
CA THR A 105 16.60 -23.90 2.32
C THR A 105 16.59 -25.09 1.38
N LYS A 106 16.50 -26.30 1.94
CA LYS A 106 16.16 -27.51 1.18
C LYS A 106 14.74 -27.92 1.56
N HIS A 107 13.85 -27.98 0.58
CA HIS A 107 12.52 -28.55 0.74
C HIS A 107 12.57 -30.05 0.42
N LYS A 108 11.70 -30.85 1.06
CA LYS A 108 11.60 -32.29 0.79
C LYS A 108 10.99 -32.60 -0.59
N GLY A 109 10.43 -31.61 -1.27
CA GLY A 109 9.82 -31.73 -2.60
C GLY A 109 9.91 -30.42 -3.38
N VAL A 110 9.27 -30.39 -4.55
CA VAL A 110 9.16 -29.18 -5.37
C VAL A 110 8.29 -28.13 -4.68
N ALA A 111 8.76 -26.90 -4.59
CA ALA A 111 7.92 -25.77 -4.19
C ALA A 111 7.02 -25.40 -5.38
N THR A 112 5.72 -25.37 -5.14
CA THR A 112 4.69 -25.06 -6.15
C THR A 112 4.21 -23.63 -6.08
N MET A 113 4.40 -22.98 -4.93
CA MET A 113 4.01 -21.59 -4.72
C MET A 113 5.10 -20.81 -3.99
N ALA A 114 5.15 -19.51 -4.28
CA ALA A 114 5.96 -18.55 -3.55
C ALA A 114 5.18 -17.24 -3.39
N ALA A 115 5.31 -16.62 -2.22
CA ALA A 115 4.76 -15.30 -1.94
C ALA A 115 5.86 -14.41 -1.35
N PHE A 116 5.91 -13.16 -1.80
CA PHE A 116 6.85 -12.15 -1.31
C PHE A 116 6.16 -11.16 -0.39
N SER A 117 6.89 -10.66 0.61
CA SER A 117 6.42 -9.53 1.41
C SER A 117 6.35 -8.26 0.55
N LYS A 118 5.55 -7.27 0.98
CA LYS A 118 5.36 -6.01 0.25
C LYS A 118 6.67 -5.22 0.05
N ASP A 119 7.62 -5.38 0.97
CA ASP A 119 8.94 -4.76 0.95
C ASP A 119 10.03 -5.65 0.32
N GLY A 120 9.69 -6.86 -0.15
CA GLY A 120 10.60 -7.80 -0.79
C GLY A 120 11.67 -8.41 0.12
N ARG A 121 11.60 -8.17 1.44
CA ARG A 121 12.57 -8.69 2.41
C ARG A 121 12.37 -10.17 2.76
N TYR A 122 11.14 -10.66 2.64
CA TYR A 122 10.78 -12.02 3.01
C TYR A 122 10.10 -12.75 1.85
N ILE A 123 10.34 -14.06 1.80
CA ILE A 123 9.71 -14.99 0.87
C ILE A 123 9.18 -16.19 1.65
N ALA A 124 7.95 -16.59 1.35
CA ALA A 124 7.35 -17.83 1.83
C ALA A 124 7.15 -18.77 0.64
N THR A 125 7.67 -19.99 0.73
CA THR A 125 7.58 -21.01 -0.31
C THR A 125 6.78 -22.21 0.20
N GLY A 126 5.87 -22.74 -0.61
CA GLY A 126 4.99 -23.88 -0.30
C GLY A 126 5.01 -24.97 -1.36
#